data_AF-A0A235J2K9-F1
#
_entry.id   AF-A0A235J2K9-F1
#
_cell.length_a   1.000
_cell.length_b   1.000
_cell.length_c   1.000
_cell.angle_alpha   90.00
_cell.angle_beta   90.00
_cell.angle_gamma   90.00
#
_symmetry.space_group_name_H-M   'P 1'
#
loop_
_entity.id
_entity.type
_entity.pdbx_description
1 polymer ?
#
loop_
_entity_poly.entity_id
_entity_poly.type
_entity_poly.pdbx_seq_one_letter_code
_entity_poly.pdbx_strand_id
1 'polypeptide(L)'
;MQQSQDANTPKQLNREQRWEIVRTLLQRSNVSNEAKQAFRQSYPNAPEEMLKTAVFHTYVDGIGAAIDWLVDLELFLREPSHELDIAVTYHLLYHLYNWYQFNALLPDGKAGVLERLKEIKELASDGDMKAILATVEKLESMFEGGRNYIS
;
A
#
# COMPACT_ATOMS: atom_id res chain seq x y z
N MET A 1 0.32 12.44 21.34
CA MET A 1 1.51 11.59 21.47
C MET A 1 1.13 10.37 22.29
N GLN A 2 0.88 9.25 21.61
CA GLN A 2 0.52 7.99 22.24
C GLN A 2 1.70 7.06 22.00
N GLN A 3 2.23 6.49 23.09
CA GLN A 3 3.42 5.65 23.10
C GLN A 3 3.33 4.57 22.02
N SER A 4 4.19 4.63 21.01
CA SER A 4 4.46 3.48 20.17
C SER A 4 5.20 2.48 21.04
N GLN A 5 4.50 1.46 21.53
CA GLN A 5 5.15 0.22 21.95
C GLN A 5 6.14 -0.16 20.84
N ASP A 6 7.37 -0.50 21.21
CA ASP A 6 8.38 -1.03 20.30
C ASP A 6 7.82 -2.26 19.59
N ALA A 7 7.15 -2.04 18.47
CA ALA A 7 6.68 -3.11 17.61
C ALA A 7 7.93 -3.77 17.04
N ASN A 8 8.07 -5.08 17.23
CA ASN A 8 9.13 -5.87 16.61
C ASN A 8 9.12 -5.61 15.10
N THR A 9 10.01 -4.75 14.63
CA THR A 9 10.23 -4.55 13.21
C THR A 9 10.79 -5.85 12.62
N PRO A 10 10.54 -6.17 11.34
CA PRO A 10 11.11 -7.36 10.72
C PRO A 10 12.63 -7.46 10.94
N LYS A 11 13.34 -6.32 11.04
CA LYS A 11 14.79 -6.25 11.25
C LYS A 11 15.26 -6.77 12.61
N GLN A 12 14.43 -6.70 13.65
CA GLN A 12 14.76 -7.16 15.01
C GLN A 12 14.62 -8.68 15.17
N LEU A 13 13.92 -9.33 14.25
CA LEU A 13 13.74 -10.78 14.24
C LEU A 13 14.94 -11.45 13.56
N ASN A 14 15.42 -12.55 14.13
CA ASN A 14 16.42 -13.40 13.47
C ASN A 14 15.78 -14.17 12.29
N ARG A 15 16.61 -14.86 11.49
CA ARG A 15 16.15 -15.57 10.29
C ARG A 15 15.08 -16.63 10.60
N GLU A 16 15.28 -17.43 11.64
CA GLU A 16 14.37 -18.51 12.04
C GLU A 16 13.02 -17.96 12.50
N GLN A 17 13.04 -16.90 13.31
CA GLN A 17 11.83 -16.20 13.76
C GLN A 17 11.04 -15.61 12.59
N ARG A 18 11.70 -14.98 11.62
CA ARG A 18 11.03 -14.47 10.41
C ARG A 18 10.38 -15.60 9.63
N TRP A 19 11.08 -16.73 9.47
CA TRP A 19 10.56 -17.87 8.75
C TRP A 19 9.34 -18.51 9.45
N GLU A 20 9.38 -18.62 10.78
CA GLU A 20 8.26 -19.15 11.55
C GLU A 20 7.01 -18.25 11.44
N ILE A 21 7.19 -16.93 11.45
CA ILE A 21 6.10 -15.98 11.25
C ILE A 21 5.52 -16.10 9.83
N VAL A 22 6.36 -16.19 8.80
CA VAL A 22 5.89 -16.38 7.42
C VAL A 22 5.14 -17.71 7.29
N ARG A 23 5.67 -18.80 7.84
CA ARG A 23 4.99 -20.10 7.85
C ARG A 23 3.62 -20.02 8.52
N THR A 24 3.55 -19.34 9.67
CA THR A 24 2.28 -19.12 10.37
C THR A 24 1.29 -18.36 9.49
N LEU A 25 1.73 -17.34 8.76
CA LEU A 25 0.88 -16.60 7.81
C LEU A 25 0.35 -17.52 6.70
N LEU A 26 1.21 -18.34 6.09
CA LEU A 26 0.84 -19.24 4.99
C LEU A 26 -0.11 -20.37 5.40
N GLN A 27 -0.14 -20.72 6.68
CA GLN A 27 -1.01 -21.78 7.21
C GLN A 27 -2.40 -21.27 7.64
N ARG A 28 -2.67 -19.96 7.60
CA ARG A 28 -3.97 -19.39 8.00
C ARG A 28 -5.04 -19.67 6.96
N SER A 29 -6.11 -20.34 7.37
CA SER A 29 -7.26 -20.66 6.50
C SER A 29 -8.19 -19.47 6.23
N ASN A 30 -8.17 -18.42 7.06
CA ASN A 30 -9.10 -17.29 6.99
C ASN A 30 -8.40 -15.93 6.91
N VAL A 31 -7.20 -15.89 6.33
CA VAL A 31 -6.32 -14.72 6.32
C VAL A 31 -6.98 -13.45 5.77
N SER A 32 -7.84 -13.57 4.75
CA SER A 32 -8.56 -12.42 4.16
C SER A 32 -9.50 -11.74 5.16
N ASN A 33 -10.26 -12.50 5.95
CA ASN A 33 -11.20 -11.91 6.91
C ASN A 33 -10.48 -11.36 8.14
N GLU A 34 -9.42 -12.02 8.59
CA GLU A 34 -8.55 -11.51 9.66
C GLU A 34 -7.86 -10.22 9.23
N ALA A 35 -7.37 -10.16 7.98
CA ALA A 35 -6.80 -8.96 7.40
C ALA A 35 -7.82 -7.81 7.35
N LYS A 36 -9.05 -8.04 6.89
CA LYS A 36 -10.11 -7.01 6.91
C LYS A 36 -10.33 -6.43 8.30
N GLN A 37 -10.35 -7.27 9.33
CA GLN A 37 -10.51 -6.82 10.72
C GLN A 37 -9.30 -5.99 11.18
N ALA A 38 -8.08 -6.47 10.93
CA ALA A 38 -6.85 -5.75 11.27
C ALA A 38 -6.77 -4.38 10.56
N PHE A 39 -7.08 -4.34 9.26
CA PHE A 39 -7.11 -3.11 8.47
C PHE A 39 -8.14 -2.10 8.98
N ARG A 40 -9.35 -2.53 9.34
CA ARG A 40 -10.36 -1.64 9.94
C ARG A 40 -9.92 -1.10 11.30
N GLN A 41 -9.21 -1.90 12.09
CA GLN A 41 -8.67 -1.47 13.38
C GLN A 41 -7.54 -0.46 13.22
N SER A 42 -6.62 -0.67 12.28
CA SER A 42 -5.48 0.20 12.03
C SER A 42 -5.84 1.48 11.27
N TYR A 43 -6.85 1.44 10.42
CA TYR A 43 -7.27 2.55 9.56
C TYR A 43 -8.79 2.81 9.69
N PRO A 44 -9.28 3.22 10.87
CA PRO A 44 -10.72 3.32 11.15
C PRO A 44 -11.46 4.33 10.29
N ASN A 45 -10.75 5.31 9.71
CA ASN A 45 -11.32 6.37 8.88
C ASN A 45 -11.19 6.10 7.37
N ALA A 46 -10.56 4.99 6.97
CA ALA A 46 -10.39 4.66 5.56
C ALA A 46 -11.71 4.20 4.93
N PRO A 47 -12.02 4.62 3.69
CA PRO A 47 -13.14 4.09 2.93
C PRO A 47 -13.05 2.56 2.80
N GLU A 48 -14.20 1.89 2.90
CA GLU A 48 -14.27 0.42 2.79
C GLU A 48 -13.67 -0.11 1.48
N GLU A 49 -13.83 0.62 0.36
CA GLU A 49 -13.23 0.23 -0.93
C GLU A 49 -11.69 0.31 -0.92
N MET A 50 -11.11 1.27 -0.20
CA MET A 50 -9.65 1.33 -0.01
C MET A 50 -9.17 0.17 0.86
N LEU A 51 -9.92 -0.18 1.91
CA LEU A 51 -9.61 -1.32 2.78
C LEU A 51 -9.67 -2.64 2.01
N LYS A 52 -10.70 -2.85 1.19
CA LYS A 52 -10.81 -4.02 0.31
C LYS A 52 -9.63 -4.13 -0.64
N THR A 53 -9.26 -3.02 -1.27
CA THR A 53 -8.12 -2.95 -2.19
C THR A 53 -6.82 -3.30 -1.48
N ALA A 54 -6.55 -2.70 -0.32
CA ALA A 54 -5.36 -3.00 0.46
C ALA A 54 -5.29 -4.47 0.89
N VAL A 55 -6.40 -5.02 1.41
CA VAL A 55 -6.50 -6.44 1.78
C VAL A 55 -6.24 -7.34 0.57
N PHE A 56 -6.80 -7.01 -0.60
CA PHE A 56 -6.59 -7.80 -1.81
C PHE A 56 -5.10 -7.85 -2.18
N HIS A 57 -4.46 -6.69 -2.29
CA HIS A 57 -3.06 -6.61 -2.72
C HIS A 57 -2.04 -7.05 -1.67
N THR A 58 -2.42 -7.20 -0.40
CA THR A 58 -1.50 -7.63 0.66
C THR A 58 -1.74 -9.05 1.15
N TYR A 59 -3.00 -9.50 1.24
CA TYR A 59 -3.36 -10.77 1.91
C TYR A 59 -4.20 -11.73 1.07
N VAL A 60 -4.74 -11.32 -0.08
CA VAL A 60 -5.48 -12.23 -0.98
C VAL A 60 -4.59 -12.69 -2.13
N ASP A 61 -4.05 -11.75 -2.90
CA ASP A 61 -3.28 -12.06 -4.11
C ASP A 61 -1.79 -11.75 -3.94
N GLY A 62 -1.45 -10.70 -3.18
CA GLY A 62 -0.05 -10.29 -3.00
C GLY A 62 0.86 -11.34 -2.34
N ILE A 63 0.32 -12.18 -1.44
CA ILE A 63 1.06 -13.31 -0.87
C ILE A 63 1.40 -14.32 -1.95
N GLY A 64 0.44 -14.63 -2.84
CA GLY A 64 0.65 -15.53 -3.97
C GLY A 64 1.75 -15.00 -4.90
N ALA A 65 1.64 -13.74 -5.32
CA ALA A 65 2.65 -13.11 -6.16
C ALA A 65 4.07 -13.13 -5.55
N ALA A 66 4.18 -12.96 -4.23
CA ALA A 66 5.47 -13.05 -3.53
C ALA A 66 6.01 -14.49 -3.48
N ILE A 67 5.14 -15.49 -3.31
CA ILE A 67 5.52 -16.90 -3.34
C ILE A 67 5.96 -17.30 -4.75
N ASP A 68 5.20 -16.94 -5.78
CA ASP A 68 5.51 -17.26 -7.17
C ASP A 68 6.87 -16.67 -7.56
N TRP A 69 7.17 -15.44 -7.14
CA TRP A 69 8.50 -14.84 -7.32
C TRP A 69 9.61 -15.61 -6.60
N LEU A 70 9.40 -16.04 -5.35
CA LEU A 70 10.39 -16.87 -4.63
C LEU A 70 10.59 -18.24 -5.28
N VAL A 71 9.52 -18.83 -5.83
CA VAL A 71 9.58 -20.10 -6.57
C VAL A 71 10.37 -19.91 -7.86
N ASP A 72 10.12 -18.84 -8.61
CA ASP A 72 10.83 -18.52 -9.84
C ASP A 72 12.35 -18.38 -9.61
N LEU A 73 12.74 -17.71 -8.52
CA LEU A 73 14.15 -17.61 -8.10
C LEU A 73 14.77 -18.97 -7.76
N GLU A 74 14.04 -19.85 -7.07
CA GLU A 74 14.54 -21.20 -6.74
C GLU A 74 14.65 -22.09 -7.99
N LEU A 75 13.69 -21.99 -8.93
CA LEU A 75 13.73 -22.72 -10.18
C LEU A 75 14.94 -22.32 -11.03
N PHE A 76 15.22 -21.02 -11.14
CA PHE A 76 16.43 -20.51 -11.80
C PHE A 76 17.72 -21.07 -11.18
N LEU A 77 17.79 -21.19 -9.85
CA LEU A 77 18.97 -21.76 -9.17
C LEU A 77 19.13 -23.27 -9.43
N ARG A 78 18.02 -24.01 -9.51
CA ARG A 78 18.03 -25.46 -9.75
C ARG A 78 18.32 -25.80 -11.21
N GLU A 79 17.77 -25.00 -12.11
CA GLU A 79 17.83 -25.24 -13.54
C GLU A 79 18.11 -23.90 -14.24
N PRO A 80 19.39 -23.58 -14.54
CA PRO A 80 19.74 -22.28 -15.14
C PRO A 80 19.17 -22.05 -16.56
N SER A 81 18.59 -23.08 -17.19
CA SER A 81 17.80 -22.95 -18.43
C SER A 81 16.38 -22.43 -18.20
N HIS A 82 15.89 -22.47 -16.95
CA HIS A 82 14.71 -21.76 -16.52
C HIS A 82 15.08 -20.28 -16.40
N GLU A 83 14.71 -19.47 -17.40
CA GLU A 83 14.88 -18.02 -17.35
C GLU A 83 13.91 -17.41 -16.33
N LEU A 84 14.33 -16.32 -15.66
CA LEU A 84 13.45 -15.60 -14.74
C LEU A 84 12.28 -14.97 -15.50
N ASP A 85 11.06 -15.26 -15.06
CA ASP A 85 9.86 -14.74 -15.71
C ASP A 85 9.60 -13.30 -15.23
N ILE A 86 9.78 -12.36 -16.16
CA ILE A 86 9.55 -10.95 -15.88
C ILE A 86 8.08 -10.66 -15.52
N ALA A 87 7.13 -11.47 -16.00
CA ALA A 87 5.71 -11.32 -15.67
C ALA A 87 5.45 -11.56 -14.18
N VAL A 88 6.12 -12.56 -13.58
CA VAL A 88 6.05 -12.84 -12.14
C VAL A 88 6.60 -11.67 -11.34
N THR A 89 7.71 -11.08 -11.79
CA THR A 89 8.28 -9.87 -11.18
C THR A 89 7.30 -8.68 -11.27
N TYR A 90 6.70 -8.44 -12.43
CA TYR A 90 5.72 -7.37 -12.59
C TYR A 90 4.46 -7.57 -11.74
N HIS A 91 4.02 -8.82 -11.59
CA HIS A 91 2.87 -9.15 -10.74
C HIS A 91 3.15 -8.79 -9.28
N LEU A 92 4.33 -9.15 -8.74
CA LEU A 92 4.73 -8.74 -7.40
C LEU A 92 4.83 -7.21 -7.27
N LEU A 93 5.49 -6.54 -8.23
CA LEU A 93 5.62 -5.08 -8.23
C LEU A 93 4.26 -4.38 -8.25
N TYR A 94 3.30 -4.91 -9.02
CA TYR A 94 1.94 -4.39 -9.06
C TYR A 94 1.27 -4.39 -7.68
N HIS A 95 1.42 -5.47 -6.90
CA HIS A 95 0.88 -5.53 -5.53
C HIS A 95 1.58 -4.57 -4.57
N LEU A 96 2.92 -4.52 -4.62
CA LEU A 96 3.71 -3.61 -3.78
C LEU A 96 3.41 -2.14 -4.09
N TYR A 97 3.23 -1.80 -5.36
CA TYR A 97 2.84 -0.46 -5.80
C TYR A 97 1.45 -0.08 -5.27
N ASN A 98 0.45 -0.96 -5.38
CA ASN A 98 -0.89 -0.67 -4.85
C ASN A 98 -0.90 -0.55 -3.33
N TRP A 99 -0.06 -1.32 -2.62
CA TRP A 99 0.16 -1.12 -1.19
C TRP A 99 0.77 0.25 -0.88
N TYR A 100 1.79 0.66 -1.63
CA TYR A 100 2.38 2.00 -1.50
C TYR A 100 1.33 3.10 -1.74
N GLN A 101 0.51 2.97 -2.79
CA GLN A 101 -0.58 3.90 -3.10
C GLN A 101 -1.59 3.99 -1.97
N PHE A 102 -1.98 2.87 -1.35
CA PHE A 102 -2.85 2.88 -0.17
C PHE A 102 -2.25 3.72 0.97
N ASN A 103 -0.95 3.57 1.25
CA ASN A 103 -0.26 4.35 2.30
C ASN A 103 -0.16 5.84 1.95
N ALA A 104 0.14 6.15 0.69
CA ALA A 104 0.22 7.54 0.23
C ALA A 104 -1.15 8.24 0.26
N LEU A 105 -2.24 7.50 0.01
CA LEU A 105 -3.61 8.00 -0.06
C LEU A 105 -4.41 7.79 1.23
N LEU A 106 -3.73 7.53 2.37
CA LEU A 106 -4.37 7.34 3.66
C LEU A 106 -5.34 8.49 4.04
N PRO A 107 -6.24 8.29 5.03
CA PRO A 107 -7.26 9.27 5.41
C PRO A 107 -6.76 10.69 5.72
N ASP A 108 -5.49 10.87 6.08
CA ASP A 108 -4.88 12.21 6.22
C ASP A 108 -4.75 12.93 4.86
N GLY A 109 -4.38 12.19 3.82
CA GLY A 109 -4.44 12.65 2.44
C GLY A 109 -5.88 12.92 1.99
N LYS A 110 -6.84 12.05 2.38
CA LYS A 110 -8.28 12.27 2.11
C LYS A 110 -8.83 13.52 2.82
N ALA A 111 -8.45 13.77 4.06
CA ALA A 111 -8.84 14.97 4.80
C ALA A 111 -8.32 16.23 4.10
N GLY A 112 -7.04 16.22 3.67
CA GLY A 112 -6.47 17.30 2.87
C GLY A 112 -7.16 17.48 1.52
N VAL A 113 -7.50 16.39 0.81
CA VAL A 113 -8.26 16.45 -0.45
C VAL A 113 -9.65 17.06 -0.23
N LEU A 114 -10.37 16.64 0.81
CA LEU A 114 -11.69 17.16 1.13
C LEU A 114 -11.66 18.63 1.58
N GLU A 115 -10.63 19.03 2.33
CA GLU A 115 -10.38 20.42 2.72
C GLU A 115 -10.15 21.30 1.49
N ARG A 116 -9.24 20.89 0.59
CA ARG A 116 -8.96 21.63 -0.66
C ARG A 116 -10.18 21.70 -1.57
N LEU A 117 -10.99 20.64 -1.65
CA LEU A 117 -12.27 20.66 -2.38
C LEU A 117 -13.29 21.61 -1.74
N LYS A 118 -13.30 21.73 -0.41
CA LYS A 118 -14.15 22.68 0.30
C LYS A 118 -13.69 24.12 0.03
N GLU A 119 -12.38 24.38 0.11
CA GLU A 119 -11.78 25.67 -0.24
C GLU A 119 -12.12 26.08 -1.69
N ILE A 120 -12.04 25.17 -2.66
CA ILE A 120 -12.43 25.45 -4.05
C ILE A 120 -13.90 25.88 -4.15
N LYS A 121 -14.82 25.25 -3.40
CA LYS A 121 -16.25 25.61 -3.40
C LYS A 121 -16.50 26.98 -2.78
N GLU A 122 -15.78 27.32 -1.72
CA GLU A 122 -15.85 28.63 -1.07
C GLU A 122 -15.32 29.71 -2.01
N LEU A 123 -14.12 29.52 -2.57
CA LEU A 123 -13.50 30.46 -3.51
C LEU A 123 -14.30 30.63 -4.82
N ALA A 124 -14.97 29.57 -5.28
CA ALA A 124 -15.89 29.65 -6.43
C ALA A 124 -17.13 30.52 -6.15
N SER A 125 -17.58 30.55 -4.90
CA SER A 125 -18.68 31.42 -4.47
C SER A 125 -18.24 32.89 -4.42
N ASP A 126 -16.96 33.13 -4.13
CA ASP A 126 -16.35 34.47 -4.05
C ASP A 126 -15.83 34.98 -5.41
N GLY A 127 -15.81 34.13 -6.45
CA GLY A 127 -15.35 34.48 -7.80
C GLY A 127 -13.83 34.62 -7.95
N ASP A 128 -13.03 34.17 -6.97
CA ASP A 128 -11.57 34.27 -7.01
C ASP A 128 -10.94 33.12 -7.81
N MET A 129 -10.94 33.25 -9.14
CA MET A 129 -10.34 32.25 -10.02
C MET A 129 -8.85 32.03 -9.80
N LYS A 130 -8.10 33.03 -9.32
CA LYS A 130 -6.66 32.87 -9.12
C LYS A 130 -6.40 31.94 -7.93
N ALA A 131 -7.15 32.11 -6.85
CA ALA A 131 -7.06 31.24 -5.68
C ALA A 131 -7.55 29.82 -5.99
N ILE A 132 -8.62 29.67 -6.80
CA ILE A 132 -9.12 28.36 -7.24
C ILE A 132 -8.03 27.58 -7.98
N LEU A 133 -7.38 28.19 -8.97
CA LEU A 133 -6.31 27.54 -9.74
C LEU A 133 -5.15 27.10 -8.85
N ALA A 134 -4.70 27.96 -7.92
CA ALA A 134 -3.64 27.61 -6.98
C ALA A 134 -4.03 26.46 -6.03
N THR A 135 -5.31 26.36 -5.64
CA THR A 135 -5.80 25.25 -4.81
C THR A 135 -5.94 23.95 -5.60
N VAL A 136 -6.27 24.04 -6.90
CA VAL A 136 -6.26 22.90 -7.83
C VAL A 136 -4.84 22.37 -8.02
N GLU A 137 -3.84 23.23 -8.26
CA GLU A 137 -2.43 22.80 -8.37
C GLU A 137 -1.94 22.08 -7.11
N LYS A 138 -2.33 22.58 -5.93
CA LYS A 138 -2.03 21.89 -4.65
C LYS A 138 -2.72 20.53 -4.59
N LEU A 139 -3.98 20.45 -5.01
CA LEU A 139 -4.72 19.19 -5.05
C LEU A 139 -4.06 18.19 -6.00
N GLU A 140 -3.64 18.62 -7.20
CA GLU A 140 -2.90 17.81 -8.16
C GLU A 140 -1.58 17.30 -7.57
N SER A 141 -0.81 18.17 -6.91
CA SER A 141 0.46 17.79 -6.28
C SER A 141 0.32 16.68 -5.22
N MET A 142 -0.83 16.58 -4.55
CA MET A 142 -1.13 15.49 -3.61
C MET A 142 -1.27 14.13 -4.29
N PHE A 143 -1.62 14.11 -5.58
CA PHE A 143 -1.70 12.88 -6.40
C PHE A 143 -0.43 12.63 -7.23
N GLU A 144 0.42 13.66 -7.40
CA GLU A 144 1.69 13.55 -8.12
C GLU A 144 2.88 13.09 -7.25
N GLY A 145 2.67 12.79 -5.96
CA GLY A 145 3.71 12.39 -4.99
C GLY A 145 4.62 11.21 -5.38
N GLY A 146 4.38 10.54 -6.53
CA GLY A 146 5.28 9.58 -7.16
C GLY A 146 6.30 10.15 -8.17
N ARG A 147 6.28 11.45 -8.52
CA ARG A 147 7.20 12.06 -9.51
C ARG A 147 8.40 12.82 -8.93
N ASN A 148 8.51 12.94 -7.61
CA ASN A 148 9.59 13.72 -6.96
C ASN A 148 10.78 12.89 -6.43
N TYR A 149 11.07 11.75 -7.06
CA TYR A 149 12.44 11.19 -7.01
C TYR A 149 13.17 11.61 -8.30
N ILE A 150 13.69 12.83 -8.29
CA ILE A 150 14.80 13.19 -9.17
C ILE A 150 16.07 12.62 -8.51
N SER A 151 16.82 11.88 -9.33
CA SER A 151 18.14 11.27 -9.10
C SER A 151 19.11 12.11 -8.28
#